data_AF-A0A2H0D2V1-F1
#
_entry.id   AF-A0A2H0D2V1-F1
#
_cell.length_a   1.000
_cell.length_b   1.000
_cell.length_c   1.000
_cell.angle_alpha   90.00
_cell.angle_beta   90.00
_cell.angle_gamma   90.00
#
_symmetry.space_group_name_H-M   'P 1'
#
loop_
_entity.id
_entity.type
_entity.pdbx_description
1 polymer ?
#
loop_
_entity_poly.entity_id
_entity_poly.type
_entity_poly.pdbx_seq_one_letter_code
_entity_poly.pdbx_strand_id
1 'polypeptide(L)'
;AGQYLGMKFIYLEGGSGAQLSVPKEMVSAVSKAVDVPVIVGGGIRTPQEAFEKIENGAKVVVTGNFFEDKKNWDLLKEFADAIHKNGV
;
A
#
# COMPACT_ATOMS: atom_id res chain seq x y z
N ALA A 1 -5.52 -0.98 -18.46
CA ALA A 1 -6.80 -0.50 -19.01
C ALA A 1 -7.48 0.56 -18.13
N GLY A 2 -7.52 0.42 -16.80
CA GLY A 2 -8.25 1.34 -15.90
C GLY A 2 -8.05 2.83 -16.17
N GLN A 3 -6.79 3.29 -16.34
CA GLN A 3 -6.51 4.69 -16.68
C GLN A 3 -7.17 5.16 -17.98
N TYR A 4 -7.19 4.32 -19.02
CA TYR A 4 -7.79 4.63 -20.32
C TYR A 4 -9.33 4.61 -20.28
N LEU A 5 -9.91 3.97 -19.25
CA LEU A 5 -11.34 4.03 -18.94
C LEU A 5 -11.70 5.29 -18.13
N GLY A 6 -10.76 6.21 -17.91
CA GLY A 6 -10.98 7.46 -17.18
C GLY A 6 -10.91 7.33 -15.66
N MET A 7 -10.53 6.16 -15.13
CA MET A 7 -10.33 5.97 -13.68
C MET A 7 -9.21 6.88 -13.18
N LYS A 8 -9.37 7.41 -11.96
CA LYS A 8 -8.43 8.36 -11.36
C LYS A 8 -7.38 7.71 -10.46
N PHE A 9 -7.53 6.42 -10.17
CA PHE A 9 -6.64 5.63 -9.34
C PHE A 9 -6.59 4.20 -9.87
N ILE A 10 -5.51 3.50 -9.56
CA ILE A 10 -5.43 2.04 -9.67
C ILE A 10 -5.26 1.47 -8.27
N TYR A 11 -6.11 0.51 -7.89
CA TYR A 11 -5.98 -0.19 -6.62
C TYR A 11 -5.43 -1.60 -6.88
N LEU A 12 -4.27 -1.91 -6.30
CA LEU A 12 -3.70 -3.26 -6.26
C LEU A 12 -4.08 -3.92 -4.93
N GLU A 13 -4.97 -4.92 -4.99
CA GLU A 13 -5.55 -5.58 -3.81
C GLU A 13 -5.06 -7.03 -3.71
N GLY A 14 -4.47 -7.39 -2.56
CA GLY A 14 -4.07 -8.75 -2.22
C GLY A 14 -5.18 -9.60 -1.57
N GLY A 15 -6.24 -8.97 -1.08
CA GLY A 15 -7.33 -9.54 -0.30
C GLY A 15 -7.23 -9.20 1.19
N SER A 16 -8.38 -9.00 1.84
CA SER A 16 -8.42 -8.87 3.31
C SER A 16 -7.93 -10.16 3.96
N GLY A 17 -7.00 -10.04 4.92
CA GLY A 17 -6.40 -11.19 5.59
C GLY A 17 -5.42 -12.01 4.74
N ALA A 18 -5.09 -11.58 3.51
CA ALA A 18 -4.15 -12.28 2.64
C ALA A 18 -2.83 -12.59 3.36
N GLN A 19 -2.30 -13.80 3.18
CA GLN A 19 -1.04 -14.20 3.84
C GLN A 19 0.16 -13.40 3.29
N LEU A 20 0.13 -13.09 2.00
CA LEU A 20 1.14 -12.30 1.31
C LEU A 20 0.51 -11.03 0.77
N SER A 21 1.20 -9.88 0.93
CA SER A 21 0.79 -8.64 0.28
C SER A 21 1.19 -8.64 -1.20
N VAL A 22 0.68 -7.66 -1.95
CA VAL A 22 1.07 -7.43 -3.35
C VAL A 22 2.60 -7.28 -3.44
N PRO A 23 3.32 -8.08 -4.26
CA PRO A 23 4.77 -8.01 -4.38
C PRO A 23 5.25 -6.61 -4.78
N LYS A 24 6.39 -6.17 -4.24
CA LYS A 24 6.93 -4.83 -4.52
C LYS A 24 7.27 -4.64 -5.99
N GLU A 25 7.65 -5.71 -6.68
CA GLU A 25 7.95 -5.73 -8.11
C GLU A 25 6.67 -5.44 -8.92
N MET A 26 5.50 -5.91 -8.47
CA MET A 26 4.21 -5.59 -9.10
C MET A 26 3.84 -4.13 -8.88
N VAL A 27 4.03 -3.60 -7.67
CA VAL A 27 3.80 -2.17 -7.37
C VAL A 27 4.70 -1.29 -8.26
N SER A 28 5.99 -1.64 -8.37
CA SER A 28 6.97 -0.94 -9.21
C SER A 28 6.62 -1.01 -10.70
N ALA A 29 6.23 -2.18 -11.20
CA ALA A 29 5.87 -2.37 -12.59
C ALA A 29 4.61 -1.60 -12.97
N VAL A 30 3.57 -1.66 -12.12
CA VAL A 30 2.30 -0.99 -12.39
C VAL A 30 2.45 0.53 -12.27
N SER A 31 3.10 1.03 -11.21
CA SER A 31 3.27 2.47 -11.00
C SER A 31 4.06 3.15 -12.13
N LYS A 32 5.01 2.44 -12.75
CA LYS A 32 5.74 2.92 -13.94
C LYS A 32 4.94 2.86 -15.24
N ALA A 33 3.88 2.05 -15.28
CA ALA A 33 3.07 1.82 -16.48
C ALA A 33 1.79 2.68 -16.54
N VAL A 34 1.47 3.42 -15.47
CA VAL A 34 0.25 4.23 -15.39
C VAL A 34 0.56 5.66 -14.93
N ASP A 35 -0.23 6.61 -15.40
CA ASP A 35 -0.09 8.04 -15.05
C ASP A 35 -0.94 8.44 -13.83
N VAL A 36 -1.82 7.54 -13.37
CA VAL A 36 -2.71 7.76 -12.23
C VAL A 36 -2.12 7.15 -10.95
N PRO A 37 -2.40 7.71 -9.75
CA PRO A 37 -1.80 7.18 -8.53
C PRO A 37 -2.21 5.73 -8.24
N VAL A 38 -1.24 4.95 -7.76
CA VAL A 38 -1.44 3.57 -7.35
C VAL A 38 -1.70 3.49 -5.84
N ILE A 39 -2.78 2.85 -5.46
CA ILE A 39 -3.14 2.46 -4.10
C ILE A 39 -2.81 0.97 -3.96
N VAL A 40 -2.29 0.55 -2.81
CA VAL A 40 -2.05 -0.87 -2.53
C VAL A 40 -2.62 -1.28 -1.19
N GLY A 41 -3.26 -2.44 -1.14
CA GLY A 41 -3.84 -3.02 0.06
C GLY A 41 -3.80 -4.54 0.06
N GLY A 42 -4.13 -5.11 1.21
CA GLY A 42 -4.17 -6.56 1.42
C GLY A 42 -2.85 -7.12 1.94
N GLY A 43 -2.92 -7.84 3.06
CA GLY A 43 -1.80 -8.58 3.65
C GLY A 43 -0.68 -7.76 4.30
N ILE A 44 -0.77 -6.42 4.36
CA ILE A 44 0.27 -5.55 4.92
C ILE A 44 0.19 -5.53 6.44
N ARG A 45 1.24 -6.01 7.12
CA ARG A 45 1.25 -6.22 8.59
C ARG A 45 2.40 -5.55 9.34
N THR A 46 3.35 -4.94 8.64
CA THR A 46 4.48 -4.26 9.28
C THR A 46 4.70 -2.85 8.71
N PRO A 47 5.24 -1.91 9.51
CA PRO A 47 5.65 -0.60 9.01
C PRO A 47 6.65 -0.69 7.85
N GLN A 48 7.58 -1.65 7.91
CA GLN A 48 8.59 -1.89 6.88
C GLN A 48 7.94 -2.31 5.56
N GLU A 49 6.96 -3.22 5.60
CA GLU A 49 6.23 -3.65 4.41
C GLU A 49 5.42 -2.50 3.81
N ALA A 50 4.81 -1.65 4.63
CA ALA A 50 4.12 -0.45 4.18
C ALA A 50 5.10 0.54 3.50
N PHE A 51 6.26 0.78 4.12
CA PHE A 51 7.32 1.62 3.55
C PHE A 51 7.81 1.07 2.20
N GLU A 52 8.07 -0.23 2.10
CA GLU A 52 8.50 -0.86 0.84
C GLU A 52 7.51 -0.61 -0.29
N LYS A 53 6.21 -0.55 -0.01
CA LYS A 53 5.22 -0.23 -1.05
C LYS A 53 5.34 1.20 -1.55
N ILE A 54 5.50 2.15 -0.63
CA ILE A 54 5.67 3.57 -0.97
C ILE A 54 6.96 3.77 -1.77
N GLU A 55 8.07 3.18 -1.32
CA GLU A 55 9.36 3.22 -2.03
C GLU A 55 9.29 2.63 -3.44
N ASN A 56 8.37 1.68 -3.68
CA ASN A 56 8.16 1.07 -4.98
C ASN A 56 7.04 1.72 -5.82
N GLY A 57 6.60 2.93 -5.44
CA GLY A 57 5.73 3.77 -6.27
C GLY A 57 4.24 3.72 -5.90
N ALA A 58 3.85 3.05 -4.82
CA ALA A 58 2.52 3.27 -4.25
C ALA A 58 2.41 4.70 -3.70
N LYS A 59 1.27 5.35 -3.93
CA LYS A 59 0.96 6.67 -3.36
C LYS A 59 0.19 6.56 -2.05
N VAL A 60 -0.54 5.47 -1.87
CA VAL A 60 -1.36 5.19 -0.68
C VAL A 60 -1.22 3.71 -0.33
N VAL A 61 -1.09 3.44 0.96
CA VAL A 61 -1.16 2.08 1.53
C VAL A 61 -2.44 1.94 2.33
N VAL A 62 -3.17 0.85 2.12
CA VAL A 62 -4.38 0.49 2.86
C VAL A 62 -4.08 -0.69 3.77
N THR A 63 -4.32 -0.49 5.06
CA THR A 63 -4.24 -1.53 6.09
C THR A 63 -5.51 -1.48 6.93
N GLY A 64 -6.06 -2.65 7.23
CA GLY A 64 -7.35 -2.81 7.92
C GLY A 64 -7.33 -4.02 8.84
N ASN A 65 -7.36 -5.23 8.25
CA ASN A 65 -7.43 -6.49 9.01
C ASN A 65 -6.39 -6.63 10.14
N PHE A 66 -5.16 -6.12 9.95
CA PHE A 66 -4.15 -6.10 11.01
C PHE A 66 -4.56 -5.28 12.25
N PHE A 67 -5.24 -4.15 12.05
CA PHE A 67 -5.69 -3.24 13.11
C PHE A 67 -7.10 -3.53 13.63
N GLU A 68 -7.77 -4.57 13.12
CA GLU A 68 -9.01 -5.08 13.73
C GLU A 68 -8.74 -5.68 15.13
N ASP A 69 -7.53 -6.20 15.37
CA ASP A 69 -7.06 -6.56 16.72
C ASP A 69 -6.48 -5.32 17.42
N LYS A 70 -7.14 -4.90 18.51
CA LYS A 70 -6.74 -3.74 19.33
C LYS A 70 -5.32 -3.85 19.89
N LYS A 71 -4.77 -5.05 20.04
CA LYS A 71 -3.39 -5.25 20.50
C LYS A 71 -2.35 -4.64 19.56
N ASN A 72 -2.72 -4.40 18.29
CA ASN A 72 -1.82 -3.87 17.29
C ASN A 72 -1.86 -2.34 17.19
N TRP A 73 -2.75 -1.65 17.91
CA TRP A 73 -2.97 -0.22 17.75
C TRP A 73 -1.75 0.64 18.08
N ASP A 74 -0.85 0.17 18.94
CA ASP A 74 0.38 0.87 19.29
C ASP A 74 1.30 1.07 18.06
N LEU A 75 1.15 0.25 17.02
CA LEU A 75 1.91 0.34 15.77
C LEU A 75 1.36 1.39 14.78
N LEU A 76 0.19 1.97 15.02
CA LEU A 76 -0.42 2.94 14.08
C LEU A 76 0.52 4.10 13.77
N LYS A 77 1.20 4.62 14.79
CA LYS A 77 2.18 5.70 14.63
C LYS A 77 3.36 5.24 13.78
N GLU A 78 3.89 4.04 14.01
CA GLU A 78 5.01 3.51 13.25
C GLU A 78 4.67 3.31 11.78
N PHE A 79 3.45 2.84 11.47
CA PHE A 79 2.95 2.76 10.10
C PHE A 79 2.85 4.16 9.45
N ALA A 80 2.27 5.13 10.15
CA ALA A 80 2.13 6.49 9.64
C ALA A 80 3.50 7.15 9.41
N ASP A 81 4.43 7.00 10.35
CA ASP A 81 5.80 7.51 10.24
C ASP A 81 6.55 6.83 9.09
N ALA A 82 6.36 5.52 8.90
CA ALA A 82 7.00 4.77 7.82
C ALA A 82 6.59 5.29 6.42
N ILE A 83 5.32 5.65 6.21
CA ILE A 83 4.84 6.08 4.87
C ILE A 83 4.97 7.58 4.61
N HIS A 84 5.15 8.41 5.64
CA HIS A 84 5.23 9.88 5.51
C HIS A 84 6.65 10.44 5.67
N LYS A 85 7.68 9.60 5.81
CA LYS A 85 9.08 10.03 6.03
C LYS A 85 9.73 10.86 4.91
N ASN A 86 9.08 11.01 3.75
CA ASN A 86 9.52 11.92 2.68
C ASN A 86 8.95 13.34 2.80
N GLY A 87 8.45 13.74 3.97
CA GLY A 87 8.12 15.13 4.29
C GLY A 87 9.35 15.95 4.70
N VAL A 88 10.22 16.25 3.73
CA VAL A 88 11.03 17.48 3.71
C VAL A 88 10.43 18.40 2.67
#